data_AF-A0A9N8Z512-F1
#
_entry.id   AF-A0A9N8Z512-F1
#
_cell.length_a   1.000
_cell.length_b   1.000
_cell.length_c   1.000
_cell.angle_alpha   90.00
_cell.angle_beta   90.00
_cell.angle_gamma   90.00
#
_symmetry.space_group_name_H-M   'P 1'
#
loop_
_entity.id
_entity.type
_entity.pdbx_description
1 polymer ?
#
loop_
_entity_poly.entity_id
_entity_poly.type
_entity_poly.pdbx_seq_one_letter_code
_entity_poly.pdbx_strand_id
1 'polypeptide(L)'
;MQETFAEVDWTFERMVVLDCEHVYTAESLDHLMDMKEYYEMDKNDNWVRIKPITSQPSESKKCPQCRAPIKNIYRYRRSTNKHVLDVQNKKFLMKYDNYLKKLNKDITTATRKLENNRKKFLEEIQKPLKIQGKKETRIAEIADSTLEVTSTEQYTLLEKYYSIPMIHEIEWTRHISALLTIYRKLTLLMFETKSPPYKLAYEAAVSLLYASKTQTDICDLGKNFESLDILDYDSPARQQLKLKETLAEVGLITPKIDVRMYLDAFFEIINIQKVIFYEVSQVITELSKIRGTNDNLVSYDKNWIEFGEIIIEAIKKHLDIIITTAQQNNYRRHVVLSSLELAEIDCKAEWFKLKYPPNGTINPIIQKSVKHRCAEIENMCQDICNMLSTMNVEYFEKQCKSRIEEIHRELVDIRTAAMRDIPLTREERLQIFKVMNSEFQGSG
;
A
#
# COMPACT_ATOMS: atom_id res chain seq x y z
N MET A 1 45.73 -7.55 23.19
CA MET A 1 46.03 -8.13 24.51
C MET A 1 45.10 -7.42 25.48
N GLN A 2 44.35 -8.12 26.34
CA GLN A 2 43.50 -7.45 27.33
C GLN A 2 44.38 -7.11 28.53
N GLU A 3 44.60 -5.82 28.76
CA GLU A 3 45.34 -5.32 29.91
C GLU A 3 44.42 -5.27 31.13
N THR A 4 44.93 -5.66 32.28
CA THR A 4 44.18 -5.61 33.53
C THR A 4 44.17 -4.20 34.10
N PHE A 5 43.16 -3.87 34.91
CA PHE A 5 43.07 -2.54 35.55
C PHE A 5 44.33 -2.14 36.34
N ALA A 6 45.10 -3.11 36.83
CA ALA A 6 46.34 -2.89 37.56
C ALA A 6 47.54 -2.54 36.66
N GLU A 7 47.46 -2.84 35.36
CA GLU A 7 48.53 -2.63 34.38
C GLU A 7 48.37 -1.30 33.61
N VAL A 8 47.18 -0.69 33.66
CA VAL A 8 46.86 0.55 32.95
C VAL A 8 47.22 1.78 33.78
N ASP A 9 47.95 2.71 33.17
CA ASP A 9 48.22 4.02 33.77
C ASP A 9 47.03 4.98 33.59
N TRP A 10 46.18 5.01 34.62
CA TRP A 10 44.99 5.86 34.71
C TRP A 10 45.29 7.38 34.73
N THR A 11 46.55 7.79 34.83
CA THR A 11 46.93 9.21 34.73
C THR A 11 47.06 9.67 33.27
N PHE A 12 47.38 8.75 32.35
CA PHE A 12 47.48 9.03 30.91
C PHE A 12 46.25 8.54 30.14
N GLU A 13 45.64 7.41 30.55
CA GLU A 13 44.50 6.85 29.85
C GLU A 13 43.14 7.28 30.43
N ARG A 14 42.24 7.71 29.55
CA ARG A 14 40.87 8.06 29.93
C ARG A 14 40.07 6.79 30.22
N MET A 15 39.70 6.60 31.49
CA MET A 15 38.82 5.52 31.93
C MET A 15 37.34 5.90 31.77
N VAL A 16 36.51 4.91 31.43
CA VAL A 16 35.06 5.04 31.33
C VAL A 16 34.40 4.01 32.23
N VAL A 17 33.56 4.49 33.15
CA VAL A 17 32.74 3.65 34.02
C VAL A 17 31.38 3.46 33.38
N LEU A 18 30.96 2.21 33.18
CA LEU A 18 29.64 1.88 32.67
C LEU A 18 28.57 1.93 33.78
N ASP A 19 27.30 2.05 33.41
CA ASP A 19 26.15 1.92 34.33
C ASP A 19 26.14 0.60 35.12
N CYS A 20 26.79 -0.44 34.59
CA CYS A 20 26.94 -1.73 35.26
C CYS A 20 28.21 -1.84 36.12
N GLU A 21 28.82 -0.70 36.47
CA GLU A 21 29.99 -0.54 37.36
C GLU A 21 31.31 -1.13 36.83
N HIS A 22 31.30 -1.73 35.63
CA HIS A 22 32.52 -2.19 34.97
C HIS A 22 33.27 -1.03 34.34
N VAL A 23 34.59 -1.06 34.45
CA VAL A 23 35.49 0.00 33.97
C VAL A 23 36.28 -0.47 32.77
N TYR A 24 36.40 0.39 31.75
CA TYR A 24 37.16 0.13 30.54
C TYR A 24 38.00 1.35 30.16
N THR A 25 39.09 1.14 29.43
CA THR A 25 39.82 2.23 28.77
C THR A 25 38.95 2.79 27.64
N ALA A 26 39.07 4.10 27.35
CA ALA A 26 38.32 4.73 26.28
C ALA A 26 38.63 4.10 24.91
N GLU A 27 39.87 3.64 24.68
CA GLU A 27 40.25 2.97 23.43
C GLU A 27 39.53 1.62 23.26
N SER A 28 39.56 0.78 24.30
CA SER A 28 38.88 -0.52 24.28
C SER A 28 37.38 -0.36 24.02
N LEU A 29 36.78 0.66 24.64
CA LEU A 29 35.35 0.92 24.52
C LEU A 29 35.00 1.61 23.19
N ASP A 30 35.86 2.47 22.65
CA ASP A 30 35.72 3.04 21.30
C ASP A 30 35.70 1.94 20.23
N HIS A 31 36.57 0.93 20.38
CA HIS A 31 36.59 -0.24 19.50
C HIS A 31 35.30 -1.05 19.62
N LEU A 32 34.85 -1.36 20.84
CA LEU A 32 33.61 -2.10 21.08
C LEU A 32 32.37 -1.38 20.51
N MET A 33 32.35 -0.05 20.60
CA MET A 33 31.24 0.80 20.15
C MET A 33 31.31 1.16 18.66
N ASP A 34 32.28 0.61 17.92
CA ASP A 34 32.53 0.85 16.50
C ASP A 34 32.63 2.34 16.15
N MET A 35 33.32 3.14 16.97
CA MET A 35 33.38 4.59 16.79
C MET A 35 33.87 5.01 15.40
N LYS A 36 34.72 4.19 14.76
CA LYS A 36 35.22 4.40 13.38
C LYS A 36 34.11 4.33 12.31
N GLU A 37 32.97 3.73 12.57
CA GLU A 37 31.81 3.74 11.66
C GLU A 37 31.06 5.08 11.71
N TYR A 38 31.08 5.75 12.87
CA TYR A 38 30.32 6.97 13.11
C TYR A 38 31.16 8.24 13.01
N TYR A 39 32.49 8.14 13.09
CA TYR A 39 33.39 9.28 13.08
C TYR A 39 34.61 9.02 12.18
N GLU A 40 35.19 10.10 11.65
CA GLU A 40 36.46 10.08 10.92
C GLU A 40 37.61 10.44 11.85
N MET A 41 38.74 9.75 11.66
CA MET A 41 39.99 10.03 12.34
C MET A 41 40.96 10.73 11.38
N ASP A 42 41.76 11.66 11.90
CA ASP A 42 42.89 12.23 11.17
C ASP A 42 44.11 11.30 11.20
N LYS A 43 45.24 11.76 10.63
CA LYS A 43 46.50 11.00 10.61
C LYS A 43 47.16 10.85 12.00
N ASN A 44 46.67 11.58 12.99
CA ASN A 44 47.18 11.61 14.36
C ASN A 44 46.21 10.94 15.34
N ASP A 45 45.30 10.09 14.83
CA ASP A 45 44.28 9.37 15.58
C ASP A 45 43.28 10.25 16.37
N ASN A 46 43.07 11.49 15.95
CA ASN A 46 42.04 12.37 16.54
C ASN A 46 40.74 12.30 15.75
N TRP A 47 39.61 12.26 16.47
CA TRP A 47 38.27 12.32 15.90
C TRP A 47 37.97 13.72 15.35
N VAL A 48 37.87 13.86 14.03
CA VAL A 48 37.78 15.18 13.35
C VAL A 48 36.43 15.45 12.67
N ARG A 49 35.70 14.42 12.24
CA ARG A 49 34.43 14.60 11.53
C ARG A 49 33.41 13.53 11.90
N ILE A 50 32.14 13.90 11.76
CA ILE A 50 30.96 13.05 11.87
C ILE A 50 30.72 12.35 10.52
N LYS A 51 30.66 11.01 10.50
CA LYS A 51 30.25 10.24 9.30
C LYS A 51 28.73 10.19 9.15
N PRO A 52 28.16 10.07 7.96
CA PRO A 52 26.74 9.81 7.81
C PRO A 52 26.37 8.44 8.40
N ILE A 53 25.25 8.37 9.13
CA ILE A 53 24.79 7.13 9.78
C ILE A 53 24.45 6.07 8.73
N THR A 54 25.02 4.87 8.83
CA THR A 54 24.74 3.80 7.87
C THR A 54 23.27 3.35 7.90
N SER A 55 22.74 2.93 6.75
CA SER A 55 21.41 2.34 6.67
C SER A 55 21.34 0.90 7.19
N GLN A 56 22.48 0.31 7.57
CA GLN A 56 22.53 -1.06 8.06
C GLN A 56 22.03 -1.14 9.51
N PRO A 57 21.38 -2.24 9.91
CA PRO A 57 20.98 -2.45 11.29
C PRO A 57 22.21 -2.53 12.19
N SER A 58 22.19 -1.78 13.30
CA SER A 58 23.26 -1.80 14.29
C SER A 58 23.04 -2.89 15.34
N GLU A 59 24.13 -3.49 15.78
CA GLU A 59 24.11 -4.51 16.81
C GLU A 59 24.00 -3.92 18.23
N SER A 60 23.38 -4.67 19.13
CA SER A 60 23.30 -4.27 20.53
C SER A 60 24.68 -4.35 21.17
N LYS A 61 25.26 -3.21 21.55
CA LYS A 61 26.52 -3.17 22.29
C LYS A 61 26.30 -3.44 23.77
N LYS A 62 27.01 -4.43 24.29
CA LYS A 62 26.84 -4.97 25.65
C LYS A 62 28.19 -5.02 26.35
N CYS A 63 28.17 -4.84 27.67
CA CYS A 63 29.34 -5.02 28.53
C CYS A 63 29.91 -6.45 28.33
N PRO A 64 31.20 -6.60 27.99
CA PRO A 64 31.84 -7.91 27.83
C PRO A 64 31.73 -8.80 29.08
N GLN A 65 31.81 -8.21 30.28
CA GLN A 65 31.80 -8.97 31.54
C GLN A 65 30.40 -9.43 31.97
N CYS A 66 29.41 -8.54 31.99
CA CYS A 66 28.08 -8.86 32.53
C CYS A 66 26.94 -8.89 31.49
N ARG A 67 27.25 -8.60 30.21
CA ARG A 67 26.29 -8.50 29.09
C ARG A 67 25.20 -7.45 29.27
N ALA A 68 25.30 -6.57 30.26
CA ALA A 68 24.40 -5.43 30.42
C ALA A 68 24.50 -4.48 29.21
N PRO A 69 23.40 -3.89 28.74
CA PRO A 69 23.43 -2.97 27.61
C PRO A 69 24.21 -1.70 27.97
N ILE A 70 25.07 -1.25 27.06
CA ILE A 70 25.83 -0.01 27.23
C ILE A 70 24.91 1.16 26.83
N LYS A 71 24.66 2.06 27.78
CA LYS A 71 23.74 3.21 27.62
C LYS A 71 24.25 4.41 28.44
N ASN A 72 23.64 5.57 28.23
CA ASN A 72 23.83 6.81 29.00
C ASN A 72 25.23 7.46 28.98
N ILE A 73 26.12 7.06 28.07
CA ILE A 73 27.43 7.70 27.90
C ILE A 73 27.38 8.64 26.70
N TYR A 74 27.62 9.93 26.92
CA TYR A 74 27.53 10.98 25.89
C TYR A 74 28.41 10.69 24.66
N ARG A 75 29.64 10.21 24.87
CA ARG A 75 30.58 9.87 23.79
C ARG A 75 30.01 8.85 22.80
N TYR A 76 29.31 7.84 23.30
CA TYR A 76 28.79 6.73 22.48
C TYR A 76 27.32 6.90 22.08
N ARG A 77 26.72 8.05 22.41
CA ARG A 77 25.29 8.31 22.23
C ARG A 77 24.82 8.05 20.80
N ARG A 78 25.68 8.28 19.80
CA ARG A 78 25.34 8.09 18.39
C ARG A 78 25.12 6.63 18.01
N SER A 79 26.04 5.75 18.41
CA SER A 79 25.93 4.30 18.23
C SER A 79 24.74 3.74 19.04
N THR A 80 24.59 4.14 20.31
CA THR A 80 23.48 3.67 21.14
C THR A 80 22.11 4.14 20.63
N ASN A 81 21.99 5.40 20.19
CA ASN A 81 20.74 5.93 19.66
C ASN A 81 20.38 5.30 18.30
N LYS A 82 21.37 5.05 17.44
CA LYS A 82 21.16 4.30 16.19
C LYS A 82 20.57 2.92 16.50
N HIS A 83 21.11 2.21 17.47
CA HIS A 83 20.57 0.92 17.90
C HIS A 83 19.13 1.02 18.43
N VAL A 84 18.83 2.04 19.24
CA VAL A 84 17.46 2.27 19.72
C VAL A 84 16.49 2.50 18.55
N LEU A 85 16.87 3.30 17.56
CA LEU A 85 16.05 3.55 16.36
C LEU A 85 15.84 2.27 15.55
N ASP A 86 16.87 1.46 15.35
CA ASP A 86 16.76 0.19 14.61
C ASP A 86 15.85 -0.80 15.33
N VAL A 87 15.95 -0.89 16.65
CA VAL A 87 15.07 -1.73 17.48
C VAL A 87 13.62 -1.24 17.41
N GLN A 88 13.39 0.07 17.46
CA GLN A 88 12.05 0.64 17.31
C GLN A 88 11.47 0.36 15.92
N ASN A 89 12.26 0.52 14.87
CA ASN A 89 11.84 0.17 13.51
C ASN A 89 11.48 -1.30 13.41
N LYS A 90 12.36 -2.21 13.87
CA LYS A 90 12.07 -3.65 13.88
C LYS A 90 10.79 -4.00 14.63
N LYS A 91 10.56 -3.39 15.80
CA LYS A 91 9.32 -3.58 16.57
C LYS A 91 8.09 -3.08 15.81
N PHE A 92 8.21 -1.94 15.13
CA PHE A 92 7.14 -1.41 14.28
C PHE A 92 6.81 -2.37 13.12
N LEU A 93 7.83 -2.83 12.37
CA LEU A 93 7.67 -3.80 11.28
C LEU A 93 6.99 -5.09 11.77
N MET A 94 7.43 -5.65 12.90
CA MET A 94 6.84 -6.86 13.50
C MET A 94 5.40 -6.65 13.97
N LYS A 95 5.10 -5.51 14.60
CA LYS A 95 3.73 -5.18 15.05
C LYS A 95 2.79 -5.15 13.87
N TYR A 96 3.20 -4.49 12.80
CA TYR A 96 2.42 -4.37 11.58
C TYR A 96 2.20 -5.72 10.90
N ASP A 97 3.26 -6.51 10.69
CA ASP A 97 3.16 -7.82 10.03
C ASP A 97 2.19 -8.74 10.79
N ASN A 98 2.27 -8.74 12.12
CA ASN A 98 1.32 -9.47 12.96
C ASN A 98 -0.11 -8.93 12.85
N TYR A 99 -0.28 -7.62 12.74
CA TYR A 99 -1.59 -6.99 12.59
C TYR A 99 -2.20 -7.29 11.22
N LEU A 100 -1.43 -7.20 10.14
CA LEU A 100 -1.86 -7.57 8.78
C LEU A 100 -2.25 -9.05 8.73
N LYS A 101 -1.44 -9.96 9.29
CA LYS A 101 -1.80 -11.39 9.41
C LYS A 101 -3.11 -11.62 10.16
N LYS A 102 -3.39 -10.83 11.19
CA LYS A 102 -4.66 -10.89 11.91
C LYS A 102 -5.80 -10.42 11.02
N LEU A 103 -5.63 -9.30 10.32
CA LEU A 103 -6.64 -8.79 9.39
C LEU A 103 -6.92 -9.78 8.27
N ASN A 104 -5.91 -10.46 7.70
CA ASN A 104 -6.11 -11.47 6.67
C ASN A 104 -6.97 -12.65 7.17
N LYS A 105 -6.74 -13.12 8.39
CA LYS A 105 -7.61 -14.13 9.03
C LYS A 105 -9.04 -13.61 9.23
N ASP A 106 -9.18 -12.35 9.61
CA ASP A 106 -10.48 -11.69 9.75
C ASP A 106 -11.18 -11.57 8.38
N ILE A 107 -10.46 -11.28 7.29
CA ILE A 107 -10.97 -11.25 5.91
C ILE A 107 -11.52 -12.63 5.55
N THR A 108 -10.71 -13.69 5.66
CA THR A 108 -11.17 -15.06 5.35
C THR A 108 -12.41 -15.45 6.16
N THR A 109 -12.46 -15.05 7.43
CA THR A 109 -13.61 -15.31 8.30
C THR A 109 -14.85 -14.51 7.87
N ALA A 110 -14.68 -13.24 7.50
CA ALA A 110 -15.75 -12.38 7.02
C ALA A 110 -16.29 -12.86 5.66
N THR A 111 -15.42 -13.22 4.71
CA THR A 111 -15.79 -13.77 3.41
C THR A 111 -16.60 -15.06 3.56
N ARG A 112 -16.18 -15.99 4.41
CA ARG A 112 -16.95 -17.22 4.70
C ARG A 112 -18.31 -16.94 5.35
N LYS A 113 -18.40 -15.97 6.27
CA LYS A 113 -19.70 -15.56 6.85
C LYS A 113 -20.62 -14.97 5.78
N LEU A 114 -20.04 -14.22 4.86
CA LEU A 114 -20.74 -13.59 3.76
C LEU A 114 -21.28 -14.67 2.80
N GLU A 115 -20.45 -15.63 2.38
CA GLU A 115 -20.86 -16.80 1.59
C GLU A 115 -22.03 -17.56 2.23
N ASN A 116 -21.95 -17.85 3.53
CA ASN A 116 -22.99 -18.57 4.26
C ASN A 116 -24.32 -17.80 4.31
N ASN A 117 -24.25 -16.47 4.39
CA ASN A 117 -25.44 -15.61 4.43
C ASN A 117 -25.95 -15.21 3.04
N ARG A 118 -25.20 -15.49 1.98
CA ARG A 118 -25.47 -15.06 0.60
C ARG A 118 -26.86 -15.47 0.15
N LYS A 119 -27.25 -16.74 0.36
CA LYS A 119 -28.58 -17.24 -0.04
C LYS A 119 -29.70 -16.42 0.60
N LYS A 120 -29.63 -16.22 1.91
CA LYS A 120 -30.62 -15.43 2.66
C LYS A 120 -30.65 -13.97 2.19
N PHE A 121 -29.48 -13.38 1.96
CA PHE A 121 -29.38 -12.02 1.43
C PHE A 121 -30.03 -11.88 0.04
N LEU A 122 -29.75 -12.81 -0.87
CA LEU A 122 -30.33 -12.82 -2.22
C LEU A 122 -31.86 -12.98 -2.17
N GLU A 123 -32.40 -13.83 -1.28
CA GLU A 123 -33.85 -13.98 -1.07
C GLU A 123 -34.52 -12.66 -0.60
N GLU A 124 -33.83 -11.85 0.21
CA GLU A 124 -34.35 -10.55 0.65
C GLU A 124 -34.35 -9.51 -0.48
N ILE A 125 -33.31 -9.49 -1.31
CA ILE A 125 -33.19 -8.59 -2.47
C ILE A 125 -34.25 -8.89 -3.55
N GLN A 126 -34.75 -10.14 -3.63
CA GLN A 126 -35.78 -10.52 -4.60
C GLN A 126 -37.18 -10.00 -4.24
N LYS A 127 -37.42 -9.53 -3.01
CA LYS A 127 -38.78 -9.16 -2.57
C LYS A 127 -39.29 -7.94 -3.35
N PRO A 128 -40.53 -7.97 -3.87
CA PRO A 128 -41.08 -6.87 -4.66
C PRO A 128 -41.19 -5.60 -3.83
N LEU A 129 -40.59 -4.52 -4.34
CA LEU A 129 -40.59 -3.21 -3.70
C LEU A 129 -41.97 -2.55 -3.86
N LYS A 130 -42.56 -2.10 -2.75
CA LYS A 130 -43.76 -1.24 -2.80
C LYS A 130 -43.34 0.14 -3.33
N ILE A 131 -44.02 0.60 -4.37
CA ILE A 131 -43.75 1.87 -5.05
C ILE A 131 -43.77 3.01 -4.04
N GLN A 132 -42.62 3.63 -3.80
CA GLN A 132 -42.53 4.97 -3.23
C GLN A 132 -41.90 5.90 -4.27
N GLY A 133 -42.56 7.03 -4.50
CA GLY A 133 -42.32 7.91 -5.64
C GLY A 133 -40.86 8.35 -5.77
N LYS A 134 -40.35 8.30 -7.00
CA LYS A 134 -39.05 8.85 -7.38
C LYS A 134 -38.94 10.32 -6.96
N LYS A 135 -37.92 10.63 -6.16
CA LYS A 135 -37.35 11.98 -6.13
C LYS A 135 -36.06 11.94 -6.93
N GLU A 136 -36.06 12.62 -8.08
CA GLU A 136 -34.84 12.92 -8.81
C GLU A 136 -33.97 13.82 -7.94
N THR A 137 -32.81 13.30 -7.54
CA THR A 137 -31.79 14.06 -6.83
C THR A 137 -30.62 14.23 -7.80
N ARG A 138 -30.31 15.49 -8.14
CA ARG A 138 -29.15 15.81 -8.98
C ARG A 138 -27.88 15.35 -8.26
N ILE A 139 -27.07 14.58 -8.98
CA ILE A 139 -25.76 14.11 -8.55
C ILE A 139 -24.84 15.33 -8.41
N ALA A 140 -24.31 15.55 -7.21
CA ALA A 140 -23.18 16.45 -7.00
C ALA A 140 -21.90 15.62 -7.05
N GLU A 141 -20.98 16.00 -7.94
CA GLU A 141 -19.62 15.49 -7.97
C GLU A 141 -18.92 15.79 -6.64
N ILE A 142 -18.65 14.77 -5.84
CA ILE A 142 -17.66 14.87 -4.77
C ILE A 142 -16.35 14.36 -5.36
N ALA A 143 -15.64 15.28 -6.02
CA ALA A 143 -14.22 15.14 -6.25
C ALA A 143 -13.51 15.35 -4.91
N ASP A 144 -13.45 14.32 -4.07
CA ASP A 144 -12.42 14.28 -3.02
C ASP A 144 -11.12 13.79 -3.66
N SER A 145 -10.41 14.73 -4.29
CA SER A 145 -9.17 14.51 -5.03
C SER A 145 -7.98 14.14 -4.15
N THR A 146 -8.20 13.93 -2.84
CA THR A 146 -7.12 13.75 -1.86
C THR A 146 -6.97 12.32 -1.31
N LEU A 147 -7.98 11.45 -1.48
CA LEU A 147 -7.92 10.07 -0.99
C LEU A 147 -7.41 9.10 -2.07
N GLU A 148 -6.28 8.45 -1.79
CA GLU A 148 -5.73 7.38 -2.63
C GLU A 148 -6.61 6.12 -2.69
N VAL A 149 -7.46 5.93 -1.66
CA VAL A 149 -8.32 4.75 -1.50
C VAL A 149 -9.79 5.18 -1.54
N THR A 150 -10.61 4.43 -2.29
CA THR A 150 -12.05 4.63 -2.38
C THR A 150 -12.71 4.70 -0.99
N SER A 151 -13.51 5.74 -0.76
CA SER A 151 -14.27 5.91 0.48
C SER A 151 -15.28 4.78 0.68
N THR A 152 -15.46 4.34 1.93
CA THR A 152 -16.47 3.33 2.25
C THR A 152 -17.89 3.77 1.94
N GLU A 153 -18.13 5.07 1.82
CA GLU A 153 -19.43 5.62 1.44
C GLU A 153 -19.89 5.17 0.05
N GLN A 154 -18.95 4.97 -0.88
CA GLN A 154 -19.27 4.46 -2.22
C GLN A 154 -19.81 3.02 -2.17
N TYR A 155 -19.51 2.26 -1.12
CA TYR A 155 -20.04 0.90 -0.95
C TYR A 155 -21.33 0.84 -0.14
N THR A 156 -21.71 1.92 0.57
CA THR A 156 -22.85 1.91 1.49
C THR A 156 -23.97 2.86 1.11
N LEU A 157 -23.71 3.99 0.46
CA LEU A 157 -24.74 5.00 0.09
C LEU A 157 -25.21 4.79 -1.35
N LEU A 158 -25.77 3.61 -1.61
CA LEU A 158 -26.14 3.17 -2.96
C LEU A 158 -27.32 3.94 -3.56
N GLU A 159 -28.26 4.41 -2.73
CA GLU A 159 -29.39 5.25 -3.17
C GLU A 159 -28.89 6.59 -3.67
N LYS A 160 -27.96 7.20 -2.93
CA LYS A 160 -27.38 8.50 -3.26
C LYS A 160 -26.57 8.47 -4.55
N TYR A 161 -25.72 7.44 -4.73
CA TYR A 161 -24.74 7.42 -5.82
C TYR A 161 -25.18 6.62 -7.04
N TYR A 162 -25.98 5.57 -6.87
CA TYR A 162 -26.34 4.64 -7.96
C TYR A 162 -27.84 4.49 -8.15
N SER A 163 -28.65 5.28 -7.44
CA SER A 163 -30.13 5.19 -7.48
C SER A 163 -30.66 3.78 -7.16
N ILE A 164 -29.93 3.02 -6.34
CA ILE A 164 -30.36 1.71 -5.83
C ILE A 164 -31.29 1.94 -4.63
N PRO A 165 -32.45 1.27 -4.52
CA PRO A 165 -33.43 1.53 -3.46
C PRO A 165 -32.85 1.40 -2.05
N MET A 166 -33.29 2.25 -1.13
CA MET A 166 -32.88 2.22 0.28
C MET A 166 -33.04 0.83 0.93
N ILE A 167 -34.07 0.06 0.54
CA ILE A 167 -34.28 -1.30 1.04
C ILE A 167 -33.13 -2.23 0.63
N HIS A 168 -32.71 -2.16 -0.64
CA HIS A 168 -31.55 -2.91 -1.12
C HIS A 168 -30.26 -2.43 -0.46
N GLU A 169 -30.11 -1.11 -0.27
CA GLU A 169 -28.97 -0.52 0.41
C GLU A 169 -28.80 -1.04 1.86
N ILE A 170 -29.90 -1.11 2.62
CA ILE A 170 -29.88 -1.61 4.00
C ILE A 170 -29.43 -3.08 4.04
N GLU A 171 -30.02 -3.93 3.21
CA GLU A 171 -29.68 -5.36 3.18
C GLU A 171 -28.25 -5.59 2.67
N TRP A 172 -27.82 -4.83 1.67
CA TRP A 172 -26.46 -4.85 1.15
C TRP A 172 -25.46 -4.42 2.23
N THR A 173 -25.68 -3.28 2.87
CA THR A 173 -24.78 -2.75 3.90
C THR A 173 -24.66 -3.74 5.07
N ARG A 174 -25.77 -4.38 5.46
CA ARG A 174 -25.77 -5.44 6.46
C ARG A 174 -24.90 -6.62 6.01
N HIS A 175 -25.04 -7.06 4.76
CA HIS A 175 -24.31 -8.19 4.17
C HIS A 175 -22.79 -7.96 4.13
N ILE A 176 -22.34 -6.77 3.71
CA ILE A 176 -20.91 -6.46 3.55
C ILE A 176 -20.25 -5.79 4.78
N SER A 177 -21.01 -5.48 5.83
CA SER A 177 -20.56 -4.71 7.00
C SER A 177 -19.27 -5.23 7.66
N ALA A 178 -19.11 -6.55 7.76
CA ALA A 178 -17.92 -7.17 8.34
C ALA A 178 -16.67 -6.90 7.49
N LEU A 179 -16.77 -7.00 6.17
CA LEU A 179 -15.69 -6.68 5.23
C LEU A 179 -15.35 -5.19 5.25
N LEU A 180 -16.35 -4.31 5.22
CA LEU A 180 -16.10 -2.86 5.29
C LEU A 180 -15.43 -2.43 6.60
N THR A 181 -15.73 -3.12 7.70
CA THR A 181 -15.05 -2.88 8.98
C THR A 181 -13.56 -3.20 8.87
N ILE A 182 -13.21 -4.28 8.16
CA ILE A 182 -11.81 -4.67 7.93
C ILE A 182 -11.14 -3.75 6.93
N TYR A 183 -11.83 -3.36 5.85
CA TYR A 183 -11.39 -2.37 4.88
C TYR A 183 -10.94 -1.08 5.56
N ARG A 184 -11.76 -0.52 6.46
CA ARG A 184 -11.39 0.70 7.23
C ARG A 184 -10.13 0.50 8.06
N LYS A 185 -9.99 -0.66 8.72
CA LYS A 185 -8.79 -0.98 9.50
C LYS A 185 -7.55 -1.07 8.61
N LEU A 186 -7.66 -1.68 7.43
CA LEU A 186 -6.57 -1.73 6.44
C LEU A 186 -6.21 -0.35 5.90
N THR A 187 -7.21 0.50 5.61
CA THR A 187 -6.98 1.88 5.17
C THR A 187 -6.22 2.68 6.24
N LEU A 188 -6.63 2.59 7.51
CA LEU A 188 -5.92 3.23 8.62
C LEU A 188 -4.49 2.70 8.75
N LEU A 189 -4.34 1.38 8.70
CA LEU A 189 -3.06 0.70 8.77
C LEU A 189 -2.11 1.13 7.63
N MET A 190 -2.64 1.25 6.41
CA MET A 190 -1.92 1.74 5.23
C MET A 190 -1.44 3.19 5.45
N PHE A 191 -2.28 4.08 5.98
CA PHE A 191 -1.87 5.45 6.29
C PHE A 191 -0.78 5.53 7.36
N GLU A 192 -0.88 4.72 8.42
CA GLU A 192 0.13 4.67 9.48
C GLU A 192 1.52 4.25 8.95
N THR A 193 1.59 3.43 7.89
CA THR A 193 2.88 3.01 7.30
C THR A 193 3.61 4.08 6.51
N LYS A 194 2.92 5.13 6.04
CA LYS A 194 3.56 6.25 5.33
C LYS A 194 4.31 7.19 6.25
N SER A 195 3.93 7.20 7.52
CA SER A 195 4.48 8.06 8.55
C SER A 195 4.77 7.25 9.82
N PRO A 196 5.70 6.28 9.74
CA PRO A 196 6.04 5.46 10.90
C PRO A 196 6.71 6.33 11.98
N PRO A 197 6.70 5.90 13.26
CA PRO A 197 7.18 6.71 14.37
C PRO A 197 8.62 7.23 14.22
N TYR A 198 9.51 6.44 13.60
CA TYR A 198 10.89 6.85 13.36
C TYR A 198 11.01 7.93 12.28
N LYS A 199 10.13 7.94 11.27
CA LYS A 199 10.08 9.00 10.25
C LYS A 199 9.61 10.30 10.89
N LEU A 200 8.56 10.25 11.70
CA LEU A 200 8.04 11.41 12.43
C LEU A 200 9.09 11.98 13.40
N ALA A 201 9.82 11.11 14.11
CA ALA A 201 10.91 11.53 14.98
C ALA A 201 12.06 12.18 14.20
N TYR A 202 12.40 11.63 13.02
CA TYR A 202 13.35 12.24 12.11
C TYR A 202 12.89 13.61 11.62
N GLU A 203 11.67 13.71 11.07
CA GLU A 203 11.10 14.96 10.55
C GLU A 203 11.04 16.05 11.63
N ALA A 204 10.65 15.69 12.85
CA ALA A 204 10.65 16.62 13.98
C ALA A 204 12.09 17.08 14.32
N ALA A 205 13.06 16.17 14.37
CA ALA A 205 14.45 16.51 14.65
C ALA A 205 15.05 17.42 13.57
N VAL A 206 14.79 17.12 12.29
CA VAL A 206 15.22 17.94 11.16
C VAL A 206 14.58 19.32 11.19
N SER A 207 13.29 19.41 11.51
CA SER A 207 12.59 20.69 11.61
C SER A 207 13.17 21.57 12.73
N LEU A 208 13.47 20.97 13.89
CA LEU A 208 14.11 21.67 15.01
C LEU A 208 15.53 22.13 14.68
N LEU A 209 16.32 21.30 14.00
CA LEU A 209 17.68 21.64 13.56
C LEU A 209 17.67 22.78 12.53
N TYR A 210 16.75 22.73 11.59
CA TYR A 210 16.60 23.80 10.60
C TYR A 210 16.19 25.11 11.27
N ALA A 211 15.21 25.08 12.18
CA ALA A 211 14.75 26.24 12.92
C ALA A 211 15.84 26.86 13.81
N SER A 212 16.65 26.05 14.49
CA SER A 212 17.73 26.57 15.34
C SER A 212 18.83 27.25 14.51
N LYS A 213 19.16 26.70 13.33
CA LYS A 213 20.15 27.31 12.44
C LYS A 213 19.65 28.60 11.80
N THR A 214 18.42 28.63 11.31
CA THR A 214 17.85 29.85 10.73
C THR A 214 17.72 30.96 11.77
N GLN A 215 17.40 30.63 13.02
CA GLN A 215 17.35 31.61 14.11
C GLN A 215 18.74 32.16 14.47
N THR A 216 19.79 31.32 14.42
CA THR A 216 21.17 31.74 14.66
C THR A 216 21.66 32.69 13.55
N ASP A 217 21.37 32.36 12.28
CA ASP A 217 21.72 33.21 11.14
C ASP A 217 21.03 34.59 11.20
N ILE A 218 19.77 34.66 11.62
CA ILE A 218 19.04 35.95 11.80
C ILE A 218 19.68 36.79 12.91
N CYS A 219 20.11 36.18 14.01
CA CYS A 219 20.79 36.88 15.11
C CYS A 219 22.19 37.38 14.73
N ASP A 220 22.92 36.66 13.86
CA ASP A 220 24.23 37.10 13.36
C ASP A 220 24.12 38.15 12.24
N LEU A 221 23.07 38.09 11.40
CA LEU A 221 22.74 39.13 10.42
C LEU A 221 22.35 40.46 11.08
N GLY A 222 21.75 40.43 12.27
CA GLY A 222 21.43 41.63 13.06
C GLY A 222 22.66 42.43 13.54
N LYS A 223 23.87 41.87 13.44
CA LYS A 223 25.13 42.55 13.81
C LYS A 223 25.86 43.20 12.63
N ASN A 224 25.51 42.84 11.39
CA ASN A 224 26.15 43.34 10.17
C ASN A 224 25.17 44.17 9.32
N PHE A 225 24.44 45.08 9.96
CA PHE A 225 23.41 45.89 9.32
C PHE A 225 23.97 47.14 8.64
N GLU A 226 25.04 47.02 7.87
CA GLU A 226 25.43 48.02 6.87
C GLU A 226 25.92 47.27 5.63
N SER A 227 25.13 47.35 4.55
CA SER A 227 25.32 46.78 3.20
C SER A 227 24.89 45.31 2.99
N LEU A 228 23.66 45.09 2.50
CA LEU A 228 23.40 44.47 1.19
C LEU A 228 21.89 44.40 0.87
N ASP A 229 21.56 44.56 -0.41
CA ASP A 229 20.21 44.56 -0.99
C ASP A 229 19.39 43.28 -0.73
N ILE A 230 18.14 43.47 -0.30
CA ILE A 230 17.21 42.46 0.24
C ILE A 230 16.26 41.95 -0.86
N LEU A 231 16.75 41.29 -1.91
CA LEU A 231 15.84 40.85 -2.99
C LEU A 231 15.96 39.39 -3.48
N ASP A 232 16.75 38.51 -2.86
CA ASP A 232 16.82 37.11 -3.36
C ASP A 232 17.11 36.01 -2.32
N TYR A 233 16.71 36.21 -1.05
CA TYR A 233 17.13 35.31 0.04
C TYR A 233 16.26 34.05 0.22
N ASP A 234 15.12 33.91 -0.45
CA ASP A 234 14.06 32.97 -0.02
C ASP A 234 13.43 32.07 -1.10
N SER A 235 14.21 31.67 -2.12
CA SER A 235 13.74 30.66 -3.08
C SER A 235 13.64 29.26 -2.44
N PRO A 236 12.55 28.49 -2.69
CA PRO A 236 12.39 27.11 -2.19
C PRO A 236 13.56 26.18 -2.50
N ALA A 237 14.25 26.40 -3.63
CA ALA A 237 15.42 25.63 -4.03
C ALA A 237 16.63 25.89 -3.10
N ARG A 238 16.82 27.13 -2.64
CA ARG A 238 17.90 27.52 -1.73
C ARG A 238 17.64 27.02 -0.30
N GLN A 239 16.39 27.03 0.14
CA GLN A 239 15.97 26.41 1.40
C GLN A 239 16.22 24.90 1.40
N GLN A 240 15.91 24.21 0.30
CA GLN A 240 16.22 22.78 0.15
C GLN A 240 17.73 22.48 0.15
N LEU A 241 18.55 23.34 -0.47
CA LEU A 241 20.00 23.20 -0.44
C LEU A 241 20.55 23.37 0.99
N LYS A 242 20.12 24.42 1.69
CA LYS A 242 20.51 24.70 3.08
C LYS A 242 20.08 23.58 4.04
N LEU A 243 18.90 23.00 3.81
CA LEU A 243 18.45 21.82 4.53
C LEU A 243 19.38 20.62 4.29
N LYS A 244 19.76 20.35 3.03
CA LYS A 244 20.71 19.27 2.69
C LYS A 244 22.09 19.48 3.32
N GLU A 245 22.63 20.69 3.27
CA GLU A 245 23.90 21.04 3.91
C GLU A 245 23.83 20.84 5.44
N THR A 246 22.74 21.30 6.05
CA THR A 246 22.50 21.12 7.50
C THR A 246 22.46 19.66 7.89
N LEU A 247 21.79 18.81 7.10
CA LEU A 247 21.72 17.37 7.33
C LEU A 247 23.10 16.69 7.18
N ALA A 248 23.89 17.12 6.20
CA ALA A 248 25.23 16.59 5.96
C ALA A 248 26.19 16.90 7.13
N GLU A 249 26.12 18.10 7.71
CA GLU A 249 26.95 18.48 8.86
C GLU A 249 26.68 17.62 10.10
N VAL A 250 25.40 17.31 10.37
CA VAL A 250 25.01 16.46 11.52
C VAL A 250 25.07 14.96 11.20
N GLY A 251 25.41 14.61 9.96
CA GLY A 251 25.49 13.25 9.45
C GLY A 251 24.17 12.46 9.57
N LEU A 252 23.02 13.15 9.44
CA LEU A 252 21.70 12.53 9.40
C LEU A 252 21.38 12.08 7.97
N ILE A 253 20.82 10.89 7.81
CA ILE A 253 20.31 10.38 6.53
C ILE A 253 18.79 10.30 6.58
N THR A 254 18.15 10.67 5.46
CA THR A 254 16.70 10.48 5.29
C THR A 254 16.32 9.01 5.52
N PRO A 255 15.38 8.73 6.43
CA PRO A 255 14.98 7.36 6.71
C PRO A 255 14.34 6.74 5.46
N LYS A 256 14.87 5.60 5.02
CA LYS A 256 14.23 4.81 3.97
C LYS A 256 13.05 4.06 4.59
N ILE A 257 11.84 4.50 4.27
CA ILE A 257 10.62 3.84 4.71
C ILE A 257 10.47 2.55 3.93
N ASP A 258 10.18 1.46 4.63
CA ASP A 258 9.84 0.21 3.96
C ASP A 258 8.42 0.32 3.39
N VAL A 259 8.35 0.58 2.08
CA VAL A 259 7.09 0.76 1.34
C VAL A 259 6.36 -0.58 1.16
N ARG A 260 7.03 -1.71 1.41
CA ARG A 260 6.41 -3.04 1.35
C ARG A 260 5.12 -3.12 2.16
N MET A 261 5.14 -2.59 3.38
CA MET A 261 4.00 -2.65 4.29
C MET A 261 2.80 -1.93 3.68
N TYR A 262 3.03 -0.71 3.18
CA TYR A 262 2.01 0.04 2.47
C TYR A 262 1.41 -0.77 1.31
N LEU A 263 2.27 -1.38 0.48
CA LEU A 263 1.83 -2.18 -0.67
C LEU A 263 1.04 -3.42 -0.23
N ASP A 264 1.51 -4.15 0.79
CA ASP A 264 0.87 -5.37 1.28
C ASP A 264 -0.54 -5.07 1.85
N ALA A 265 -0.73 -4.00 2.64
CA ALA A 265 -2.10 -3.59 3.06
C ALA A 265 -2.97 -3.15 1.88
N PHE A 266 -2.40 -2.46 0.90
CA PHE A 266 -3.17 -1.98 -0.25
C PHE A 266 -3.64 -3.15 -1.14
N PHE A 267 -2.84 -4.21 -1.27
CA PHE A 267 -3.28 -5.44 -1.91
C PHE A 267 -4.48 -6.07 -1.20
N GLU A 268 -4.51 -6.09 0.14
CA GLU A 268 -5.64 -6.64 0.89
C GLU A 268 -6.91 -5.78 0.76
N ILE A 269 -6.77 -4.46 0.59
CA ILE A 269 -7.88 -3.57 0.24
C ILE A 269 -8.48 -3.99 -1.11
N ILE A 270 -7.64 -4.25 -2.12
CA ILE A 270 -8.07 -4.73 -3.43
C ILE A 270 -8.74 -6.11 -3.33
N ASN A 271 -8.20 -7.02 -2.54
CA ASN A 271 -8.81 -8.33 -2.30
C ASN A 271 -10.24 -8.18 -1.74
N ILE A 272 -10.47 -7.25 -0.81
CA ILE A 272 -11.82 -6.95 -0.32
C ILE A 272 -12.70 -6.39 -1.45
N GLN A 273 -12.20 -5.43 -2.25
CA GLN A 273 -12.98 -4.86 -3.37
C GLN A 273 -13.38 -5.93 -4.38
N LYS A 274 -12.50 -6.88 -4.68
CA LYS A 274 -12.77 -8.04 -5.52
C LYS A 274 -13.88 -8.93 -4.97
N VAL A 275 -13.86 -9.22 -3.66
CA VAL A 275 -14.95 -9.95 -3.00
C VAL A 275 -16.26 -9.17 -3.08
N ILE A 276 -16.24 -7.86 -2.89
CA ILE A 276 -17.44 -7.01 -3.03
C ILE A 276 -17.97 -7.07 -4.48
N PHE A 277 -17.09 -6.94 -5.48
CA PHE A 277 -17.46 -7.04 -6.90
C PHE A 277 -18.08 -8.41 -7.24
N TYR A 278 -17.53 -9.48 -6.68
CA TYR A 278 -18.10 -10.81 -6.81
C TYR A 278 -19.54 -10.88 -6.28
N GLU A 279 -19.81 -10.31 -5.11
CA GLU A 279 -21.16 -10.25 -4.54
C GLU A 279 -22.13 -9.43 -5.38
N VAL A 280 -21.68 -8.29 -5.92
CA VAL A 280 -22.47 -7.51 -6.89
C VAL A 280 -22.84 -8.38 -8.11
N SER A 281 -21.90 -9.16 -8.62
CA SER A 281 -22.15 -10.08 -9.74
C SER A 281 -23.19 -11.15 -9.42
N GLN A 282 -23.26 -11.62 -8.17
CA GLN A 282 -24.33 -12.53 -7.71
C GLN A 282 -25.68 -11.82 -7.67
N VAL A 283 -25.74 -10.59 -7.14
CA VAL A 283 -26.97 -9.79 -7.08
C VAL A 283 -27.54 -9.54 -8.48
N ILE A 284 -26.71 -9.10 -9.43
CA ILE A 284 -27.15 -8.86 -10.81
C ILE A 284 -27.70 -10.14 -11.43
N THR A 285 -27.03 -11.28 -11.17
CA THR A 285 -27.48 -12.56 -11.71
C THR A 285 -28.84 -12.98 -11.12
N GLU A 286 -29.07 -12.80 -9.82
CA GLU A 286 -30.36 -13.12 -9.22
C GLU A 286 -31.49 -12.18 -9.69
N LEU A 287 -31.24 -10.87 -9.76
CA LEU A 287 -32.24 -9.92 -10.26
C LEU A 287 -32.64 -10.21 -11.71
N SER A 288 -31.69 -10.67 -12.55
CA SER A 288 -31.98 -11.05 -13.93
C SER A 288 -32.95 -12.22 -14.08
N LYS A 289 -33.03 -13.13 -13.08
CA LYS A 289 -33.98 -14.26 -13.09
C LYS A 289 -35.43 -13.79 -12.88
N ILE A 290 -35.63 -12.77 -12.04
CA ILE A 290 -36.95 -12.24 -11.71
C ILE A 290 -37.61 -11.60 -12.94
N ARG A 291 -36.81 -10.89 -13.76
CA ARG A 291 -37.25 -10.23 -15.00
C ARG A 291 -37.99 -11.18 -15.96
N GLY A 292 -37.63 -12.47 -15.99
CA GLY A 292 -38.30 -13.46 -16.84
C GLY A 292 -39.69 -13.89 -16.37
N THR A 293 -40.11 -13.52 -15.16
CA THR A 293 -41.35 -14.02 -14.54
C THR A 293 -42.48 -13.01 -14.42
N ASN A 294 -42.21 -11.69 -14.40
CA ASN A 294 -43.24 -10.66 -14.25
C ASN A 294 -42.83 -9.33 -14.93
N ASP A 295 -43.46 -8.98 -16.05
CA ASP A 295 -43.18 -7.75 -16.83
C ASP A 295 -43.54 -6.43 -16.08
N ASN A 296 -44.25 -6.51 -14.95
CA ASN A 296 -44.71 -5.35 -14.18
C ASN A 296 -43.79 -4.92 -13.02
N LEU A 297 -42.63 -5.56 -12.82
CA LEU A 297 -41.71 -5.23 -11.72
C LEU A 297 -40.64 -4.21 -12.17
N VAL A 298 -40.44 -3.15 -11.37
CA VAL A 298 -39.33 -2.20 -11.57
C VAL A 298 -38.01 -2.95 -11.39
N SER A 299 -37.22 -3.07 -12.47
CA SER A 299 -35.92 -3.73 -12.46
C SER A 299 -34.81 -2.73 -12.12
N TYR A 300 -33.99 -3.07 -11.13
CA TYR A 300 -32.80 -2.31 -10.72
C TYR A 300 -31.50 -2.95 -11.19
N ASP A 301 -31.58 -3.93 -12.10
CA ASP A 301 -30.43 -4.63 -12.68
C ASP A 301 -29.42 -3.66 -13.29
N LYS A 302 -29.87 -2.65 -14.03
CA LYS A 302 -29.00 -1.61 -14.63
C LYS A 302 -28.21 -0.83 -13.58
N ASN A 303 -28.84 -0.46 -12.47
CA ASN A 303 -28.19 0.28 -11.38
C ASN A 303 -27.12 -0.55 -10.68
N TRP A 304 -27.37 -1.85 -10.49
CA TRP A 304 -26.37 -2.77 -9.96
C TRP A 304 -25.23 -3.06 -10.94
N ILE A 305 -25.51 -3.07 -12.25
CA ILE A 305 -24.48 -3.17 -13.29
C ILE A 305 -23.55 -1.95 -13.24
N GLU A 306 -24.11 -0.74 -13.22
CA GLU A 306 -23.35 0.52 -13.09
C GLU A 306 -22.50 0.53 -11.81
N PHE A 307 -23.07 0.09 -10.68
CA PHE A 307 -22.30 -0.06 -9.45
C PHE A 307 -21.12 -1.04 -9.61
N GLY A 308 -21.33 -2.18 -10.28
CA GLY A 308 -20.27 -3.14 -10.59
C GLY A 308 -19.15 -2.55 -11.45
N GLU A 309 -19.49 -1.75 -12.48
CA GLU A 309 -18.51 -1.05 -13.32
C GLU A 309 -17.65 -0.06 -12.52
N ILE A 310 -18.28 0.69 -11.60
CA ILE A 310 -17.56 1.63 -10.73
C ILE A 310 -16.60 0.91 -9.77
N ILE A 311 -16.97 -0.28 -9.27
CA ILE A 311 -16.05 -1.08 -8.44
C ILE A 311 -14.84 -1.57 -9.27
N ILE A 312 -15.07 -2.03 -10.51
CA ILE A 312 -13.97 -2.44 -11.41
C ILE A 312 -13.01 -1.28 -11.64
N GLU A 313 -13.52 -0.09 -11.98
CA GLU A 313 -12.68 1.08 -12.23
C GLU A 313 -11.93 1.54 -10.96
N ALA A 314 -12.56 1.43 -9.78
CA ALA A 314 -11.89 1.66 -8.50
C ALA A 314 -10.72 0.67 -8.26
N ILE A 315 -10.92 -0.61 -8.55
CA ILE A 315 -9.86 -1.64 -8.43
C ILE A 315 -8.70 -1.32 -9.37
N LYS A 316 -8.99 -0.99 -10.63
CA LYS A 316 -7.97 -0.65 -11.65
C LYS A 316 -7.16 0.57 -11.22
N LYS A 317 -7.83 1.63 -10.78
CA LYS A 317 -7.18 2.84 -10.24
C LYS A 317 -6.27 2.51 -9.05
N HIS A 318 -6.71 1.67 -8.12
CA HIS A 318 -5.88 1.27 -6.98
C HIS A 318 -4.66 0.45 -7.40
N LEU A 319 -4.81 -0.48 -8.36
CA LEU A 319 -3.71 -1.25 -8.92
C LEU A 319 -2.67 -0.37 -9.60
N ASP A 320 -3.09 0.66 -10.35
CA ASP A 320 -2.18 1.63 -10.97
C ASP A 320 -1.36 2.42 -9.93
N ILE A 321 -1.97 2.78 -8.80
CA ILE A 321 -1.27 3.43 -7.68
C ILE A 321 -0.22 2.47 -7.10
N ILE A 322 -0.55 1.19 -6.91
CA ILE A 322 0.39 0.17 -6.42
C ILE A 322 1.54 -0.02 -7.41
N ILE A 323 1.27 -0.17 -8.71
CA ILE A 323 2.28 -0.33 -9.77
C ILE A 323 3.24 0.86 -9.74
N THR A 324 2.71 2.08 -9.77
CA THR A 324 3.50 3.31 -9.78
C THR A 324 4.37 3.42 -8.53
N THR A 325 3.78 3.19 -7.35
CA THR A 325 4.50 3.27 -6.07
C THR A 325 5.58 2.20 -5.97
N ALA A 326 5.30 0.98 -6.42
CA ALA A 326 6.26 -0.12 -6.41
C ALA A 326 7.42 0.11 -7.39
N GLN A 327 7.15 0.66 -8.58
CA GLN A 327 8.18 1.03 -9.56
C GLN A 327 9.12 2.12 -9.00
N GLN A 328 8.56 3.20 -8.46
CA GLN A 328 9.34 4.30 -7.86
C GLN A 328 10.25 3.84 -6.71
N ASN A 329 9.84 2.80 -5.98
CA ASN A 329 10.58 2.27 -4.83
C ASN A 329 11.36 0.97 -5.13
N ASN A 330 11.42 0.53 -6.39
CA ASN A 330 12.13 -0.66 -6.86
C ASN A 330 11.62 -2.00 -6.26
N TYR A 331 10.33 -2.10 -5.90
CA TYR A 331 9.70 -3.35 -5.44
C TYR A 331 9.21 -4.19 -6.63
N ARG A 332 10.15 -4.80 -7.37
CA ARG A 332 9.87 -5.54 -8.61
C ARG A 332 8.81 -6.64 -8.48
N ARG A 333 8.78 -7.37 -7.35
CA ARG A 333 7.77 -8.43 -7.12
C ARG A 333 6.36 -7.85 -7.05
N HIS A 334 6.19 -6.74 -6.33
CA HIS A 334 4.91 -6.05 -6.25
C HIS A 334 4.48 -5.50 -7.61
N VAL A 335 5.40 -4.97 -8.42
CA VAL A 335 5.10 -4.54 -9.80
C VAL A 335 4.55 -5.70 -10.63
N VAL A 336 5.24 -6.84 -10.65
CA VAL A 336 4.80 -8.02 -11.40
C VAL A 336 3.43 -8.49 -10.92
N LEU A 337 3.24 -8.60 -9.60
CA LEU A 337 1.97 -9.04 -9.03
C LEU A 337 0.83 -8.07 -9.35
N SER A 338 1.00 -6.75 -9.14
CA SER A 338 -0.08 -5.80 -9.40
C SER A 338 -0.40 -5.66 -10.88
N SER A 339 0.60 -5.73 -11.77
CA SER A 339 0.37 -5.77 -13.22
C SER A 339 -0.39 -7.03 -13.65
N LEU A 340 -0.11 -8.17 -13.01
CA LEU A 340 -0.84 -9.43 -13.27
C LEU A 340 -2.28 -9.37 -12.75
N GLU A 341 -2.49 -8.85 -11.53
CA GLU A 341 -3.83 -8.61 -10.98
C GLU A 341 -4.65 -7.64 -11.86
N LEU A 342 -3.98 -6.63 -12.45
CA LEU A 342 -4.62 -5.67 -13.36
C LEU A 342 -5.05 -6.36 -14.65
N ALA A 343 -4.21 -7.22 -15.23
CA ALA A 343 -4.54 -8.01 -16.42
C ALA A 343 -5.77 -8.91 -16.19
N GLU A 344 -5.84 -9.57 -15.03
CA GLU A 344 -6.98 -10.42 -14.66
C GLU A 344 -8.27 -9.61 -14.47
N ILE A 345 -8.19 -8.47 -13.79
CA ILE A 345 -9.34 -7.58 -13.60
C ILE A 345 -9.82 -7.01 -14.94
N ASP A 346 -8.91 -6.66 -15.84
CA ASP A 346 -9.26 -6.22 -17.19
C ASP A 346 -9.97 -7.32 -17.98
N CYS A 347 -9.54 -8.59 -17.86
CA CYS A 347 -10.29 -9.71 -18.45
C CYS A 347 -11.71 -9.82 -17.88
N LYS A 348 -11.86 -9.70 -16.55
CA LYS A 348 -13.19 -9.72 -15.91
C LYS A 348 -14.04 -8.51 -16.32
N ALA A 349 -13.44 -7.34 -16.52
CA ALA A 349 -14.12 -6.14 -17.00
C ALA A 349 -14.70 -6.34 -18.41
N GLU A 350 -13.91 -6.91 -19.32
CA GLU A 350 -14.40 -7.23 -20.67
C GLU A 350 -15.50 -8.29 -20.65
N TRP A 351 -15.38 -9.34 -19.81
CA TRP A 351 -16.46 -10.30 -19.62
C TRP A 351 -17.73 -9.67 -19.07
N PHE A 352 -17.60 -8.79 -18.07
CA PHE A 352 -18.72 -8.09 -17.48
C PHE A 352 -19.45 -7.24 -18.51
N LYS A 353 -18.71 -6.51 -19.34
CA LYS A 353 -19.23 -5.69 -20.44
C LYS A 353 -19.92 -6.52 -21.53
N LEU A 354 -19.37 -7.69 -21.87
CA LEU A 354 -19.98 -8.62 -22.83
C LEU A 354 -21.26 -9.27 -22.28
N LYS A 355 -21.30 -9.56 -20.97
CA LYS A 355 -22.46 -10.14 -20.30
C LYS A 355 -23.59 -9.13 -20.15
N TYR A 356 -23.26 -7.86 -19.90
CA TYR A 356 -24.20 -6.77 -19.65
C TYR A 356 -23.95 -5.58 -20.58
N PRO A 357 -24.18 -5.71 -21.90
CA PRO A 357 -23.90 -4.63 -22.85
C PRO A 357 -24.79 -3.40 -22.55
N PRO A 358 -24.25 -2.16 -22.61
CA PRO A 358 -24.99 -0.94 -22.25
C PRO A 358 -26.31 -0.75 -23.02
N ASN A 359 -26.30 -1.15 -24.30
CA ASN A 359 -27.46 -1.04 -25.21
C ASN A 359 -28.24 -2.37 -25.33
N GLY A 360 -27.95 -3.37 -24.50
CA GLY A 360 -28.59 -4.70 -24.55
C GLY A 360 -28.13 -5.59 -25.70
N THR A 361 -27.36 -5.06 -26.67
CA THR A 361 -26.79 -5.82 -27.79
C THR A 361 -25.30 -5.52 -27.96
N ILE A 362 -24.55 -6.53 -28.42
CA ILE A 362 -23.15 -6.38 -28.81
C ILE A 362 -23.12 -5.70 -30.17
N ASN A 363 -22.71 -4.44 -30.22
CA ASN A 363 -22.58 -3.68 -31.46
C ASN A 363 -21.10 -3.66 -31.94
N PRO A 364 -20.83 -3.27 -33.20
CA PRO A 364 -19.47 -3.20 -33.73
C PRO A 364 -18.51 -2.31 -32.92
N ILE A 365 -19.04 -1.31 -32.19
CA ILE A 365 -18.26 -0.42 -31.32
C ILE A 365 -17.72 -1.21 -30.12
N ILE A 366 -18.56 -2.01 -29.47
CA ILE A 366 -18.18 -2.89 -28.36
C ILE A 366 -17.18 -3.93 -28.86
N GLN A 367 -17.40 -4.54 -30.02
CA GLN A 367 -16.46 -5.50 -30.62
C GLN A 367 -15.07 -4.89 -30.85
N LYS A 368 -15.00 -3.69 -31.43
CA LYS A 368 -13.74 -2.98 -31.65
C LYS A 368 -13.05 -2.62 -30.33
N SER A 369 -13.84 -2.16 -29.35
CA SER A 369 -13.35 -1.84 -28.00
C SER A 369 -12.75 -3.08 -27.32
N VAL A 370 -13.46 -4.20 -27.30
CA VAL A 370 -12.99 -5.47 -26.70
C VAL A 370 -11.72 -5.95 -27.39
N LYS A 371 -11.67 -5.90 -28.74
CA LYS A 371 -10.47 -6.29 -29.49
C LYS A 371 -9.24 -5.44 -29.12
N HIS A 372 -9.42 -4.14 -28.97
CA HIS A 372 -8.36 -3.24 -28.53
C HIS A 372 -7.88 -3.57 -27.12
N ARG A 373 -8.80 -3.71 -26.17
CA ARG A 373 -8.50 -4.05 -24.77
C ARG A 373 -7.78 -5.39 -24.65
N CYS A 374 -8.20 -6.41 -25.40
CA CYS A 374 -7.49 -7.70 -25.43
C CYS A 374 -6.02 -7.56 -25.87
N ALA A 375 -5.73 -6.72 -26.86
CA ALA A 375 -4.36 -6.48 -27.32
C ALA A 375 -3.53 -5.74 -26.26
N GLU A 376 -4.13 -4.80 -25.51
CA GLU A 376 -3.47 -4.14 -24.38
C GLU A 376 -3.11 -5.13 -23.26
N ILE A 377 -4.03 -6.05 -22.94
CA ILE A 377 -3.79 -7.09 -21.92
C ILE A 377 -2.66 -8.04 -22.36
N GLU A 378 -2.59 -8.40 -23.65
CA GLU A 378 -1.48 -9.21 -24.19
C GLU A 378 -0.13 -8.50 -24.08
N ASN A 379 -0.10 -7.20 -24.41
CA ASN A 379 1.12 -6.40 -24.27
C ASN A 379 1.56 -6.33 -22.80
N MET A 380 0.62 -6.14 -21.87
CA MET A 380 0.92 -6.21 -20.43
C MET A 380 1.49 -7.57 -20.02
N CYS A 381 0.92 -8.68 -20.51
CA CYS A 381 1.44 -10.02 -20.23
C CYS A 381 2.87 -10.20 -20.77
N GLN A 382 3.15 -9.67 -21.96
CA GLN A 382 4.49 -9.69 -22.54
C GLN A 382 5.49 -8.88 -21.70
N ASP A 383 5.11 -7.70 -21.24
CA ASP A 383 5.93 -6.86 -20.36
C ASP A 383 6.22 -7.56 -19.02
N ILE A 384 5.23 -8.25 -18.45
CA ILE A 384 5.42 -9.08 -17.25
C ILE A 384 6.42 -10.21 -17.51
N CYS A 385 6.30 -10.94 -18.62
CA CYS A 385 7.25 -11.98 -19.01
C CYS A 385 8.69 -11.45 -19.15
N ASN A 386 8.85 -10.26 -19.74
CA ASN A 386 10.15 -9.60 -19.87
C ASN A 386 10.73 -9.28 -18.49
N MET A 387 9.91 -8.76 -17.57
CA MET A 387 10.34 -8.49 -16.20
C MET A 387 10.74 -9.77 -15.45
N LEU A 388 9.92 -10.83 -15.53
CA LEU A 388 10.16 -12.11 -14.86
C LEU A 388 11.50 -12.74 -15.24
N SER A 389 11.87 -12.67 -16.53
CA SER A 389 13.12 -13.22 -17.05
C SER A 389 14.37 -12.63 -16.38
N THR A 390 14.25 -11.46 -15.73
CA THR A 390 15.36 -10.80 -15.03
C THR A 390 15.40 -11.08 -13.52
N MET A 391 14.39 -11.77 -12.96
CA MET A 391 14.22 -11.89 -11.49
C MET A 391 14.91 -13.11 -10.89
N ASN A 392 15.22 -14.15 -11.67
CA ASN A 392 15.88 -15.39 -11.23
C ASN A 392 15.22 -16.06 -9.99
N VAL A 393 13.87 -16.10 -9.93
CA VAL A 393 13.11 -16.76 -8.86
C VAL A 393 12.16 -17.80 -9.46
N GLU A 394 12.64 -19.04 -9.61
CA GLU A 394 11.99 -20.10 -10.39
C GLU A 394 10.54 -20.41 -9.96
N TYR A 395 10.29 -20.55 -8.65
CA TYR A 395 8.95 -20.85 -8.13
C TYR A 395 7.94 -19.72 -8.43
N PHE A 396 8.35 -18.47 -8.15
CA PHE A 396 7.52 -17.28 -8.38
C PHE A 396 7.25 -17.09 -9.88
N GLU A 397 8.28 -17.27 -10.70
CA GLU A 397 8.17 -17.19 -12.16
C GLU A 397 7.20 -18.23 -12.72
N LYS A 398 7.26 -19.48 -12.23
CA LYS A 398 6.34 -20.53 -12.64
C LYS A 398 4.89 -20.19 -12.28
N GLN A 399 4.65 -19.66 -11.08
CA GLN A 399 3.32 -19.22 -10.65
C GLN A 399 2.78 -18.11 -11.55
N CYS A 400 3.58 -17.08 -11.84
CA CYS A 400 3.16 -15.99 -12.72
C CYS A 400 2.91 -16.48 -14.16
N LYS A 401 3.78 -17.33 -14.72
CA LYS A 401 3.58 -17.90 -16.06
C LYS A 401 2.29 -18.69 -16.17
N SER A 402 1.95 -19.51 -15.16
CA SER A 402 0.69 -20.26 -15.14
C SER A 402 -0.54 -19.35 -15.16
N ARG A 403 -0.49 -18.22 -14.45
CA ARG A 403 -1.57 -17.20 -14.46
C ARG A 403 -1.66 -16.49 -15.82
N ILE A 404 -0.52 -16.15 -16.42
CA ILE A 404 -0.46 -15.56 -17.76
C ILE A 404 -1.04 -16.51 -18.82
N GLU A 405 -0.75 -17.81 -18.73
CA GLU A 405 -1.36 -18.82 -19.61
C GLU A 405 -2.88 -18.88 -19.45
N GLU A 406 -3.40 -18.72 -18.23
CA GLU A 406 -4.84 -18.63 -17.96
C GLU A 406 -5.46 -17.38 -18.57
N ILE A 407 -4.81 -16.22 -18.41
CA ILE A 407 -5.23 -14.97 -19.04
C ILE A 407 -5.28 -15.12 -20.56
N HIS A 408 -4.25 -15.70 -21.19
CA HIS A 408 -4.26 -15.94 -22.63
C HIS A 408 -5.42 -16.84 -23.08
N ARG A 409 -5.75 -17.87 -22.30
CA ARG A 409 -6.95 -18.69 -22.56
C ARG A 409 -8.24 -17.87 -22.45
N GLU A 410 -8.40 -17.09 -21.38
CA GLU A 410 -9.56 -16.20 -21.20
C GLU A 410 -9.69 -15.20 -22.36
N LEU A 411 -8.60 -14.62 -22.85
CA LEU A 411 -8.61 -13.67 -23.98
C LEU A 411 -9.08 -14.30 -25.29
N VAL A 412 -8.74 -15.56 -25.55
CA VAL A 412 -9.25 -16.30 -26.72
C VAL A 412 -10.76 -16.47 -26.61
N ASP A 413 -11.25 -16.81 -25.42
CA ASP A 413 -12.69 -16.97 -25.17
C ASP A 413 -13.43 -15.62 -25.29
N ILE A 414 -12.88 -14.53 -24.74
CA ILE A 414 -13.44 -13.17 -24.84
C ILE A 414 -13.56 -12.72 -26.30
N ARG A 415 -12.51 -12.93 -27.12
CA ARG A 415 -12.54 -12.59 -28.55
C ARG A 415 -13.60 -13.39 -29.29
N THR A 416 -13.69 -14.69 -28.99
CA THR A 416 -14.67 -15.58 -29.62
C THR A 416 -16.10 -15.17 -29.25
N ALA A 417 -16.33 -14.77 -28.00
CA ALA A 417 -17.62 -14.26 -27.54
C ALA A 417 -17.99 -12.91 -28.20
N ALA A 418 -17.00 -12.02 -28.41
CA ALA A 418 -17.24 -10.71 -29.02
C ALA A 418 -17.53 -10.77 -30.53
N MET A 419 -16.91 -11.69 -31.28
CA MET A 419 -16.99 -11.76 -32.75
C MET A 419 -18.26 -12.44 -33.30
N ARG A 420 -19.25 -12.74 -32.47
CA ARG A 420 -20.50 -13.37 -32.91
C ARG A 420 -21.56 -12.33 -33.23
N ASP A 421 -22.20 -12.47 -34.39
CA ASP A 421 -23.40 -11.71 -34.80
C ASP A 421 -24.70 -12.26 -34.15
N ILE A 422 -24.58 -13.19 -33.20
CA ILE A 422 -25.70 -13.87 -32.53
C ILE A 422 -25.58 -13.61 -31.01
N PRO A 423 -26.71 -13.36 -30.30
CA PRO A 423 -26.69 -13.26 -28.84
C PRO A 423 -26.03 -14.49 -28.19
N LEU A 424 -25.24 -14.26 -27.14
CA LEU A 424 -24.59 -15.33 -26.36
C LEU A 424 -25.59 -16.44 -26.03
N THR A 425 -25.24 -17.68 -26.38
CA THR A 425 -26.09 -18.85 -26.12
C THR A 425 -26.23 -19.10 -24.61
N ARG A 426 -27.23 -19.89 -24.20
CA ARG A 426 -27.46 -20.21 -22.78
C ARG A 426 -26.25 -20.90 -22.15
N GLU A 427 -25.63 -21.84 -22.86
CA GLU A 427 -24.40 -22.53 -22.49
C GLU A 427 -23.21 -21.57 -22.33
N GLU A 428 -23.08 -20.57 -23.19
CA GLU A 428 -22.01 -19.57 -23.09
C GLU A 428 -22.23 -18.60 -21.94
N ARG A 429 -23.47 -18.16 -21.71
CA ARG A 429 -23.82 -17.41 -20.51
C ARG A 429 -23.51 -18.20 -19.25
N LEU A 430 -23.69 -19.53 -19.28
CA LEU A 430 -23.32 -20.45 -18.21
C LEU A 430 -21.80 -20.58 -18.04
N GLN A 431 -21.03 -20.54 -19.13
CA GLN A 431 -19.57 -20.61 -19.10
C GLN A 431 -18.97 -19.29 -18.58
N ILE A 432 -19.50 -18.14 -19.01
CA ILE A 432 -19.19 -16.82 -18.44
C ILE A 432 -19.57 -16.77 -16.97
N PHE A 433 -20.74 -17.32 -16.61
CA PHE A 433 -21.16 -17.45 -15.23
C PHE A 433 -20.18 -18.29 -14.41
N LYS A 434 -19.64 -19.40 -14.94
CA LYS A 434 -18.60 -20.19 -14.28
C LYS A 434 -17.29 -19.41 -14.10
N VAL A 435 -16.86 -18.66 -15.11
CA VAL A 435 -15.63 -17.83 -15.09
C VAL A 435 -15.76 -16.58 -14.21
N MET A 436 -16.96 -16.04 -14.05
CA MET A 436 -17.27 -14.96 -13.10
C MET A 436 -17.52 -15.47 -11.68
N ASN A 437 -17.89 -16.76 -11.54
CA ASN A 437 -18.18 -17.38 -10.25
C ASN A 437 -16.99 -18.17 -9.67
N SER A 438 -15.87 -18.28 -10.37
CA SER A 438 -14.63 -18.71 -9.74
C SER A 438 -14.20 -17.65 -8.75
N GLU A 439 -14.09 -18.01 -7.47
CA GLU A 439 -13.53 -17.13 -6.44
C GLU A 439 -12.21 -16.54 -6.93
N PHE A 440 -11.97 -15.26 -6.65
CA PHE A 440 -10.63 -14.70 -6.78
C PHE A 440 -9.71 -15.55 -5.90
N GLN A 441 -8.81 -16.31 -6.53
CA GLN A 441 -7.71 -16.89 -5.78
C GLN A 441 -6.93 -15.69 -5.22
N GLY A 442 -7.02 -15.51 -3.90
CA GLY A 442 -6.27 -14.47 -3.22
C GLY A 442 -4.80 -14.59 -3.59
N SER A 443 -4.11 -13.45 -3.62
CA SER A 443 -2.67 -13.32 -3.82
C SER A 443 -1.90 -13.94 -2.64
N GLY A 444 -1.99 -15.27 -2.52
CA GLY A 444 -1.22 -16.09 -1.59
C GLY A 444 0.25 -16.12 -1.94
#